data_AF-A0A1V6HXC6-F1
#
_entry.id   AF-A0A1V6HXC6-F1
#
_cell.length_a   1.000
_cell.length_b   1.000
_cell.length_c   1.000
_cell.angle_alpha   90.00
_cell.angle_beta   90.00
_cell.angle_gamma   90.00
#
_symmetry.space_group_name_H-M   'P 1'
#
loop_
_entity.id
_entity.type
_entity.pdbx_description
1 polymer ?
#
loop_
_entity_poly.entity_id
_entity_poly.type
_entity_poly.pdbx_seq_one_letter_code
_entity_poly.pdbx_strand_id
1 'polypeptide(L)'
;MAKILFEDDLGNSHLVPFDKAEITVGRATDNDVVLPDRNISRHHLSVRKENKHFVVSPVKARYGVEFEGKLVKHDLEFAIGESLKVGDYVVTFMEVDEQVVESKKPTVKNEPVFDLETAIREGRVSDFYEEDEKKIVRDNIIRLVVAVVLLVVAVGLGIFFYKGFVADPEWDLPTKPEQHAVPVVQPEPQNEVPTN
;
A
#
# COMPACT_ATOMS: atom_id res chain seq x y z
N MET A 1 -11.47 -23.23 -21.01
CA MET A 1 -10.29 -22.54 -21.61
C MET A 1 -9.42 -22.01 -20.47
N ALA A 2 -8.09 -22.03 -20.59
CA ALA A 2 -7.21 -21.51 -19.54
C ALA A 2 -7.18 -19.98 -19.58
N LYS A 3 -7.25 -19.35 -18.42
CA LYS A 3 -7.13 -17.90 -18.23
C LYS A 3 -6.10 -17.62 -17.15
N ILE A 4 -5.45 -16.47 -17.25
CA ILE A 4 -4.54 -15.98 -16.22
C ILE A 4 -5.14 -14.72 -15.62
N LEU A 5 -5.14 -14.67 -14.29
CA LEU A 5 -5.47 -13.49 -13.52
C LEU A 5 -4.18 -12.82 -13.07
N PHE A 6 -4.06 -11.53 -13.39
CA PHE A 6 -3.03 -10.65 -12.86
C PHE A 6 -3.70 -9.71 -11.88
N GLU A 7 -3.33 -9.78 -10.61
CA GLU A 7 -3.80 -8.89 -9.55
C GLU A 7 -2.64 -8.00 -9.10
N ASP A 8 -2.84 -6.68 -9.05
CA ASP A 8 -1.85 -5.76 -8.49
C ASP A 8 -2.04 -5.55 -6.97
N ASP A 9 -1.10 -4.87 -6.33
CA ASP A 9 -1.16 -4.53 -4.90
C ASP A 9 -2.29 -3.54 -4.54
N LEU A 10 -2.91 -2.93 -5.55
CA LEU A 10 -4.06 -2.04 -5.44
C LEU A 10 -5.40 -2.77 -5.58
N GLY A 11 -5.38 -4.08 -5.88
CA GLY A 11 -6.54 -4.93 -6.07
C GLY A 11 -7.17 -4.86 -7.47
N ASN A 12 -6.51 -4.24 -8.45
CA ASN A 12 -6.92 -4.29 -9.84
C ASN A 12 -6.59 -5.67 -10.40
N SER A 13 -7.58 -6.28 -11.05
CA SER A 13 -7.46 -7.60 -11.65
C SER A 13 -7.67 -7.57 -13.15
N HIS A 14 -6.77 -8.19 -13.89
CA HIS A 14 -6.84 -8.34 -15.34
C HIS A 14 -6.84 -9.82 -15.71
N LEU A 15 -7.88 -10.25 -16.42
CA LEU A 15 -8.00 -11.61 -16.95
C LEU A 15 -7.54 -11.66 -18.39
N VAL A 16 -6.50 -12.44 -18.64
CA VAL A 16 -5.95 -12.66 -19.98
C VAL A 16 -6.24 -14.09 -20.42
N PRO A 17 -6.83 -14.31 -21.61
CA PRO A 17 -6.98 -15.66 -22.16
C PRO A 17 -5.62 -16.26 -22.53
N PHE A 18 -5.42 -17.55 -22.26
CA PHE A 18 -4.24 -18.30 -22.68
C PHE A 18 -4.55 -19.06 -23.98
N ASP A 19 -4.45 -18.35 -25.10
CA ASP A 19 -4.77 -18.86 -26.44
C ASP A 19 -3.52 -19.30 -27.24
N LYS A 20 -2.34 -18.81 -26.87
CA LYS A 20 -1.05 -19.15 -27.49
C LYS A 20 -0.36 -20.33 -26.79
N ALA A 21 0.67 -20.89 -27.42
CA ALA A 21 1.51 -21.93 -26.81
C ALA A 21 2.49 -21.36 -25.76
N GLU A 22 2.96 -20.14 -25.99
CA GLU A 22 3.81 -19.38 -25.10
C GLU A 22 3.32 -17.93 -25.07
N ILE A 23 3.33 -17.34 -23.89
CA ILE A 23 3.05 -15.93 -23.66
C ILE A 23 4.25 -15.28 -22.97
N THR A 24 4.47 -14.02 -23.28
CA THR A 24 5.52 -13.20 -22.67
C THR A 24 4.91 -12.18 -21.72
N VAL A 25 5.56 -11.96 -20.58
CA VAL A 25 5.10 -11.03 -19.55
C VAL A 25 6.22 -10.06 -19.20
N GLY A 26 5.93 -8.76 -19.20
CA GLY A 26 6.90 -7.74 -18.83
C GLY A 26 6.35 -6.32 -18.95
N ARG A 27 7.20 -5.33 -18.63
CA ARG A 27 6.82 -3.91 -18.71
C ARG A 27 6.82 -3.35 -20.13
N ALA A 28 7.61 -3.94 -21.03
CA ALA A 28 7.72 -3.44 -22.39
C ALA A 28 6.45 -3.77 -23.18
N THR A 29 6.09 -2.88 -24.10
CA THR A 29 4.84 -2.95 -24.90
C THR A 29 4.86 -4.05 -25.95
N ASP A 30 5.99 -4.73 -26.14
CA ASP A 30 6.18 -5.83 -27.07
C ASP A 30 5.92 -7.22 -26.44
N ASN A 31 5.58 -7.28 -25.14
CA ASN A 31 5.13 -8.51 -24.50
C ASN A 31 3.63 -8.73 -24.72
N ASP A 32 3.18 -9.99 -24.67
CA ASP A 32 1.77 -10.35 -24.76
C ASP A 32 0.96 -9.81 -23.58
N VAL A 33 1.54 -9.85 -22.38
CA VAL A 33 0.98 -9.24 -21.17
C VAL A 33 1.90 -8.12 -20.71
N VAL A 34 1.38 -6.90 -20.79
CA VAL A 34 2.08 -5.69 -20.38
C VAL A 34 1.69 -5.36 -18.94
N LEU A 35 2.66 -5.42 -18.03
CA LEU A 35 2.51 -5.02 -16.64
C LEU A 35 3.31 -3.72 -16.41
N PRO A 36 2.67 -2.54 -16.41
CA PRO A 36 3.35 -1.25 -16.46
C PRO A 36 3.93 -0.82 -15.11
N ASP A 37 4.84 -1.62 -14.57
CA ASP A 37 5.46 -1.39 -13.27
C ASP A 37 7.00 -1.31 -13.33
N ARG A 38 7.58 -0.55 -12.40
CA ARG A 38 9.03 -0.28 -12.34
C ARG A 38 9.84 -1.48 -11.84
N ASN A 39 9.26 -2.29 -10.96
CA ASN A 39 9.83 -3.51 -10.37
C ASN A 39 9.72 -4.69 -11.36
N ILE A 40 9.04 -4.51 -12.48
CA ILE A 40 8.95 -5.50 -13.55
C ILE A 40 10.00 -5.23 -14.64
N SER A 41 10.83 -6.21 -14.98
CA SER A 41 11.77 -6.11 -16.12
C SER A 41 11.00 -5.92 -17.45
N ARG A 42 11.67 -5.32 -18.45
CA ARG A 42 11.09 -5.11 -19.79
C ARG A 42 10.54 -6.41 -20.38
N HIS A 43 11.34 -7.47 -20.34
CA HIS A 43 10.89 -8.85 -20.48
C HIS A 43 11.19 -9.48 -19.13
N HIS A 44 10.18 -9.97 -18.43
CA HIS A 44 10.33 -10.45 -17.05
C HIS A 44 10.33 -11.98 -17.00
N LEU A 45 9.37 -12.58 -17.68
CA LEU A 45 9.21 -14.02 -17.75
C LEU A 45 8.48 -14.40 -19.03
N SER A 46 8.60 -15.67 -19.43
CA SER A 46 7.68 -16.30 -20.36
C SER A 46 6.96 -17.45 -19.67
N VAL A 47 5.73 -17.70 -20.11
CA VAL A 47 4.94 -18.84 -19.65
C VAL A 47 4.58 -19.68 -20.85
N ARG A 48 4.93 -20.95 -20.78
CA ARG A 48 4.62 -21.95 -21.80
C ARG A 48 3.58 -22.91 -21.26
N LYS A 49 2.61 -23.26 -22.11
CA LYS A 49 1.66 -24.31 -21.78
C LYS A 49 2.16 -25.65 -22.31
N GLU A 50 2.34 -26.61 -21.42
CA GLU A 50 2.73 -27.97 -21.74
C GLU A 50 1.65 -28.93 -21.26
N ASN A 51 0.81 -29.41 -22.18
CA ASN A 51 -0.29 -30.34 -21.88
C ASN A 51 -1.20 -29.88 -20.72
N LYS A 52 -0.94 -30.36 -19.49
CA LYS A 52 -1.71 -30.11 -18.27
C LYS A 52 -1.01 -29.18 -17.27
N HIS A 53 0.25 -28.82 -17.50
CA HIS A 53 1.04 -27.95 -16.64
C HIS A 53 1.50 -26.71 -17.40
N PHE A 54 1.82 -25.66 -16.65
CA PHE A 54 2.44 -24.46 -17.18
C PHE A 54 3.90 -24.45 -16.76
N VAL A 55 4.78 -24.01 -17.65
CA VAL A 55 6.20 -23.83 -17.36
C VAL A 55 6.47 -22.34 -17.35
N VAL A 56 6.92 -21.83 -16.21
CA VAL A 56 7.26 -20.42 -16.01
C VAL A 56 8.77 -20.29 -16.08
N SER A 57 9.25 -19.55 -17.09
CA SER A 57 10.67 -19.31 -17.34
C SER A 57 11.01 -17.85 -17.03
N PRO A 58 11.75 -17.55 -15.96
CA PRO A 58 12.17 -16.19 -15.66
C PRO A 58 13.22 -15.70 -16.68
N VAL A 59 12.92 -14.63 -17.41
CA VAL A 59 13.79 -14.06 -18.44
C VAL A 59 14.31 -12.72 -17.94
N LYS A 60 15.56 -12.66 -17.46
CA LYS A 60 16.20 -11.39 -17.02
C LYS A 60 15.37 -10.58 -15.99
N ALA A 61 14.65 -11.28 -15.13
CA ALA A 61 13.91 -10.69 -14.01
C ALA A 61 14.89 -10.07 -12.99
N ARG A 62 14.94 -8.73 -12.90
CA ARG A 62 15.86 -8.03 -11.98
C ARG A 62 15.52 -8.31 -10.51
N TYR A 63 14.23 -8.33 -10.20
CA TYR A 63 13.72 -8.63 -8.86
C TYR A 63 13.34 -10.12 -8.70
N GLY A 64 13.45 -10.90 -9.78
CA GLY A 64 13.10 -12.31 -9.81
C GLY A 64 11.59 -12.56 -9.84
N VAL A 65 11.25 -13.84 -9.97
CA VAL A 65 9.88 -14.37 -9.82
C VAL A 65 9.86 -15.16 -8.52
N GLU A 66 8.86 -14.94 -7.68
CA GLU A 66 8.71 -15.62 -6.39
C GLU A 66 7.55 -16.61 -6.45
N PHE A 67 7.80 -17.85 -6.03
CA PHE A 67 6.78 -18.88 -5.88
C PHE A 67 6.81 -19.40 -4.45
N GLU A 68 5.68 -19.34 -3.75
CA GLU A 68 5.56 -19.71 -2.33
C GLU A 68 6.65 -19.07 -1.43
N GLY A 69 7.03 -17.82 -1.73
CA GLY A 69 8.07 -17.09 -0.99
C GLY A 69 9.51 -17.49 -1.33
N LYS A 70 9.74 -18.31 -2.37
CA LYS A 70 11.07 -18.69 -2.87
C LYS A 70 11.31 -18.11 -4.25
N LEU A 71 12.51 -17.59 -4.47
CA LEU A 71 12.93 -17.09 -5.78
C LEU A 71 13.14 -18.25 -6.77
N VAL A 72 12.46 -18.14 -7.91
CA VAL A 72 12.55 -19.05 -9.05
C VAL A 72 13.74 -18.64 -9.91
N LYS A 73 14.74 -19.53 -10.02
CA LYS A 73 15.98 -19.29 -10.80
C LYS A 73 16.02 -20.02 -12.14
N HIS A 74 15.18 -21.04 -12.29
CA HIS A 74 15.10 -21.92 -13.44
C HIS A 74 13.63 -22.12 -13.81
N ASP A 75 13.39 -22.81 -14.92
CA ASP A 75 12.05 -23.18 -15.35
C ASP A 75 11.31 -23.89 -14.20
N LEU A 76 10.15 -23.35 -13.85
CA LEU A 76 9.29 -23.86 -12.79
C LEU A 76 8.02 -24.42 -13.41
N GLU A 77 7.74 -25.69 -13.13
CA GLU A 77 6.42 -26.26 -13.38
C GLU A 77 5.41 -25.68 -12.38
N PHE A 78 4.30 -25.20 -12.91
CA PHE A 78 3.30 -24.44 -12.19
C PHE A 78 1.91 -25.01 -12.51
N ALA A 79 1.14 -25.32 -11.46
CA ALA A 79 -0.17 -25.94 -11.59
C ALA A 79 -1.30 -24.89 -11.65
N ILE A 80 -2.47 -25.33 -12.12
CA ILE A 80 -3.69 -24.52 -12.10
C ILE A 80 -4.13 -24.31 -10.65
N GLY A 81 -4.51 -23.08 -10.31
CA GLY A 81 -4.94 -22.67 -8.98
C GLY A 81 -3.81 -22.18 -8.07
N GLU A 82 -2.56 -22.36 -8.48
CA GLU A 82 -1.42 -21.80 -7.77
C GLU A 82 -1.22 -20.33 -8.13
N SER A 83 -0.56 -19.59 -7.22
CA SER A 83 -0.22 -18.17 -7.41
C SER A 83 1.29 -17.95 -7.34
N LEU A 84 1.83 -17.17 -8.26
CA LEU A 84 3.22 -16.70 -8.25
C LEU A 84 3.25 -15.18 -8.16
N LYS A 85 4.32 -14.64 -7.59
CA LYS A 85 4.52 -13.20 -7.43
C LYS A 85 5.57 -12.69 -8.40
N VAL A 86 5.26 -11.59 -9.09
CA VAL A 86 6.11 -10.92 -10.08
C VAL A 86 6.16 -9.44 -9.76
N GLY A 87 7.21 -9.00 -9.07
CA GLY A 87 7.25 -7.65 -8.53
C GLY A 87 6.09 -7.42 -7.56
N ASP A 88 5.22 -6.45 -7.90
CA ASP A 88 4.06 -6.09 -7.09
C ASP A 88 2.76 -6.78 -7.55
N TYR A 89 2.85 -7.69 -8.53
CA TYR A 89 1.71 -8.43 -9.06
C TYR A 89 1.67 -9.86 -8.54
N VAL A 90 0.46 -10.36 -8.31
CA VAL A 90 0.15 -11.77 -8.08
C VAL A 90 -0.48 -12.34 -9.35
N VAL A 91 0.07 -13.43 -9.83
CA VAL A 91 -0.35 -14.09 -11.07
C VAL A 91 -0.89 -15.46 -10.74
N THR A 92 -2.14 -15.71 -11.12
CA THR A 92 -2.86 -16.96 -10.81
C THR A 92 -3.42 -17.59 -12.08
N PHE A 93 -3.14 -18.87 -12.28
CA PHE A 93 -3.63 -19.63 -13.44
C PHE A 93 -4.95 -20.28 -13.10
N MET A 94 -5.98 -20.04 -13.90
CA MET A 94 -7.31 -20.60 -13.67
C MET A 94 -7.80 -21.33 -14.92
N GLU A 95 -8.30 -22.55 -14.72
CA GLU A 95 -9.13 -23.21 -15.71
C GLU A 95 -10.57 -22.80 -15.43
N VAL A 96 -11.05 -21.83 -16.21
CA VAL A 96 -12.44 -21.41 -16.10
C VAL A 96 -13.27 -22.41 -16.89
N ASP A 97 -13.93 -23.30 -16.16
CA ASP A 97 -15.11 -24.01 -16.67
C ASP A 97 -16.20 -22.96 -16.89
N GLU A 98 -16.84 -22.95 -18.06
CA GLU A 98 -17.60 -21.80 -18.61
C GLU A 98 -18.80 -21.32 -17.77
N GLN A 99 -19.09 -21.94 -16.63
CA GLN A 99 -20.34 -21.77 -15.87
C GLN A 99 -20.31 -20.67 -14.77
N VAL A 100 -19.22 -19.91 -14.57
CA VAL A 100 -19.13 -18.97 -13.42
C VAL A 100 -18.96 -17.48 -13.78
N VAL A 101 -18.92 -17.10 -15.07
CA VAL A 101 -18.60 -15.70 -15.46
C VAL A 101 -19.82 -14.78 -15.68
N GLU A 102 -21.06 -15.27 -15.54
CA GLU A 102 -22.27 -14.43 -15.81
C GLU A 102 -22.67 -13.49 -14.65
N SER A 103 -22.02 -13.51 -13.48
CA SER A 103 -22.49 -12.73 -12.31
C SER A 103 -21.58 -11.60 -11.86
N LYS A 104 -20.96 -10.82 -12.78
CA LYS A 104 -20.65 -9.39 -12.53
C LYS A 104 -20.25 -8.64 -13.82
N LYS A 105 -21.14 -8.55 -14.82
CA LYS A 105 -21.06 -7.45 -15.80
C LYS A 105 -21.57 -6.17 -15.11
N PRO A 106 -20.79 -5.08 -14.99
CA PRO A 106 -21.41 -3.78 -14.83
C PRO A 106 -22.13 -3.47 -16.15
N THR A 107 -23.45 -3.37 -16.07
CA THR A 107 -24.35 -2.97 -17.16
C THR A 107 -23.90 -1.65 -17.77
N VAL A 108 -23.24 -1.70 -18.93
CA VAL A 108 -23.06 -0.53 -19.80
C VAL A 108 -24.29 -0.45 -20.70
N LYS A 109 -25.14 0.55 -20.45
CA LYS A 109 -26.28 0.89 -21.32
C LYS A 109 -25.73 1.46 -22.64
N ASN A 110 -26.06 0.80 -23.74
CA ASN A 110 -26.21 1.31 -25.12
C ASN A 110 -25.50 2.62 -25.48
N GLU A 111 -24.27 2.57 -26.04
CA GLU A 111 -23.70 3.64 -26.89
C GLU A 111 -22.78 3.03 -27.96
N PRO A 112 -22.60 3.70 -29.13
CA PRO A 112 -22.44 3.04 -30.42
C PRO A 112 -21.02 2.53 -30.65
N VAL A 113 -20.93 1.47 -31.45
CA VAL A 113 -19.66 0.88 -31.93
C VAL A 113 -18.80 1.99 -32.54
N PHE A 114 -17.65 2.25 -31.90
CA PHE A 114 -16.73 3.31 -32.26
C PHE A 114 -16.05 2.95 -33.59
N ASP A 115 -16.42 3.65 -34.66
CA ASP A 115 -15.82 3.48 -35.98
C ASP A 115 -14.43 4.15 -36.01
N LEU A 116 -13.42 3.30 -35.86
CA LEU A 116 -12.01 3.68 -35.72
C LEU A 116 -11.49 4.48 -36.92
N GLU A 117 -12.06 4.30 -38.12
CA GLU A 117 -11.68 5.07 -39.30
C GLU A 117 -12.15 6.52 -39.24
N THR A 118 -13.30 6.77 -38.60
CA THR A 118 -13.87 8.12 -38.49
C THR A 118 -13.09 8.97 -37.47
N ALA A 119 -12.65 8.35 -36.36
CA ALA A 119 -11.94 9.04 -35.28
C ALA A 119 -10.52 9.50 -35.68
N ILE A 120 -9.80 8.74 -36.52
CA ILE A 120 -8.46 9.09 -36.99
C ILE A 120 -8.53 10.31 -37.94
N ARG A 121 -9.58 10.42 -38.75
CA ARG A 121 -9.75 11.50 -39.72
C ARG A 121 -10.09 12.86 -39.07
N GLU A 122 -10.70 12.85 -37.88
CA GLU A 122 -11.11 14.06 -37.17
C GLU A 122 -10.05 14.62 -36.20
N GLY A 123 -8.86 14.01 -36.12
CA GLY A 123 -7.76 14.53 -35.30
C GLY A 123 -8.04 14.53 -33.80
N ARG A 124 -9.01 13.73 -33.34
CA ARG A 124 -9.32 13.56 -31.91
C ARG A 124 -8.33 12.58 -31.30
N VAL A 125 -7.15 13.07 -30.97
CA VAL A 125 -6.21 12.35 -30.12
C VAL A 125 -6.86 12.20 -28.75
N SER A 126 -6.84 10.98 -28.23
CA SER A 126 -7.52 10.52 -27.05
C SER A 126 -7.07 11.22 -25.76
N ASP A 127 -8.00 11.92 -25.09
CA ASP A 127 -7.88 12.31 -23.68
C ASP A 127 -8.24 11.16 -22.71
N PHE A 128 -8.25 9.90 -23.19
CA PHE A 128 -8.78 8.72 -22.50
C PHE A 128 -7.96 8.23 -21.28
N TYR A 129 -7.03 9.03 -20.75
CA TYR A 129 -6.20 8.67 -19.59
C TYR A 129 -6.31 9.60 -18.37
N GLU A 130 -7.15 10.64 -18.37
CA GLU A 130 -7.16 11.62 -17.25
C GLU A 130 -8.32 11.50 -16.23
N GLU A 131 -9.35 10.69 -16.47
CA GLU A 131 -10.54 10.66 -15.59
C GLU A 131 -10.49 9.62 -14.46
N ASP A 132 -9.87 8.45 -14.68
CA ASP A 132 -9.84 7.37 -13.68
C ASP A 132 -8.79 7.61 -12.58
N GLU A 133 -7.69 8.31 -12.88
CA GLU A 133 -6.69 8.72 -11.87
C GLU A 133 -7.31 9.62 -10.79
N LYS A 134 -8.22 10.54 -11.17
CA LYS A 134 -8.80 11.52 -10.23
C LYS A 134 -9.80 10.89 -9.26
N LYS A 135 -10.49 9.81 -9.65
CA LYS A 135 -11.41 9.09 -8.74
C LYS A 135 -10.66 8.24 -7.72
N ILE A 136 -9.62 7.52 -8.15
CA ILE A 136 -8.85 6.61 -7.28
C ILE A 136 -8.01 7.41 -6.26
N VAL A 137 -7.38 8.51 -6.68
CA VAL A 137 -6.62 9.39 -5.77
C VAL A 137 -7.52 10.04 -4.73
N ARG A 138 -8.74 10.47 -5.11
CA ARG A 138 -9.68 11.12 -4.21
C ARG A 138 -10.13 10.20 -3.07
N ASP A 139 -10.44 8.94 -3.35
CA ASP A 139 -10.94 8.01 -2.33
C ASP A 139 -9.84 7.62 -1.32
N ASN A 140 -8.59 7.49 -1.76
CA ASN A 140 -7.46 7.24 -0.88
C ASN A 140 -7.08 8.46 -0.03
N ILE A 141 -7.18 9.68 -0.59
CA ILE A 141 -6.99 10.92 0.17
C ILE A 141 -8.06 11.07 1.26
N ILE A 142 -9.33 10.77 0.95
CA ILE A 142 -10.42 10.83 1.94
C ILE A 142 -10.15 9.86 3.09
N ARG A 143 -9.74 8.62 2.80
CA ARG A 143 -9.39 7.63 3.83
C ARG A 143 -8.22 8.09 4.71
N LEU A 144 -7.18 8.68 4.12
CA LEU A 144 -6.03 9.22 4.86
C LEU A 144 -6.43 10.39 5.76
N VAL A 145 -7.23 11.33 5.26
CA VAL A 145 -7.72 12.47 6.04
C VAL A 145 -8.57 12.00 7.22
N VAL A 146 -9.47 11.04 7.01
CA VAL A 146 -10.29 10.47 8.10
C VAL A 146 -9.42 9.78 9.15
N ALA A 147 -8.39 9.03 8.75
CA ALA A 147 -7.46 8.38 9.68
C ALA A 147 -6.69 9.40 10.54
N VAL A 148 -6.23 10.50 9.94
CA VAL A 148 -5.52 11.57 10.65
C VAL A 148 -6.46 12.27 11.64
N VAL A 149 -7.70 12.56 11.25
CA VAL A 149 -8.70 13.18 12.14
C VAL A 149 -9.00 12.26 13.33
N LEU A 150 -9.18 10.96 13.10
CA LEU A 150 -9.39 9.98 14.18
C LEU A 150 -8.20 9.90 15.13
N LEU A 151 -6.97 9.96 14.60
CA LEU A 151 -5.76 9.98 15.42
C LEU A 151 -5.71 11.22 16.31
N VAL A 152 -6.00 12.41 15.77
CA VAL A 152 -6.04 13.66 16.55
C VAL A 152 -7.11 13.60 17.64
N VAL A 153 -8.29 13.06 17.33
CA VAL A 153 -9.36 12.86 18.33
C VAL A 153 -8.92 11.88 19.42
N ALA A 154 -8.30 10.76 19.05
CA ALA A 154 -7.80 9.77 20.01
C ALA A 154 -6.73 10.36 20.94
N VAL A 155 -5.79 11.14 20.40
CA VAL A 155 -4.76 11.85 21.19
C VAL A 155 -5.41 12.88 22.11
N GLY A 156 -6.36 13.68 21.60
CA GLY A 156 -7.09 14.67 22.40
C GLY A 156 -7.86 14.04 23.56
N LEU A 157 -8.56 12.93 23.30
CA LEU A 157 -9.23 12.14 24.34
C LEU A 157 -8.22 11.58 25.34
N GLY A 158 -7.10 11.02 24.87
CA GLY A 158 -6.03 10.52 25.75
C GLY A 158 -5.51 11.58 26.71
N ILE A 159 -5.24 12.79 26.22
CA ILE A 159 -4.80 13.94 27.06
C ILE A 159 -5.91 14.34 28.04
N PHE A 160 -7.16 14.39 27.60
CA PHE A 160 -8.31 14.72 28.44
C PHE A 160 -8.50 13.72 29.59
N PHE A 161 -8.45 12.42 29.29
CA PHE A 161 -8.54 11.36 30.29
C PHE A 161 -7.32 11.32 31.23
N TYR A 162 -6.12 11.55 30.70
CA TYR A 162 -4.91 11.65 31.52
C TYR A 162 -5.02 12.78 32.55
N LYS A 163 -5.49 13.96 32.12
CA LYS A 163 -5.74 15.08 33.03
C LYS A 163 -6.92 14.85 33.98
N GLY A 164 -7.96 14.15 33.55
CA GLY A 164 -9.17 13.94 34.33
C GLY A 164 -9.08 12.81 35.36
N PHE A 165 -8.24 11.80 35.14
CA PHE A 165 -8.21 10.57 35.95
C PHE A 165 -6.84 10.21 36.53
N VAL A 166 -5.73 10.72 35.97
CA VAL A 166 -4.37 10.38 36.44
C VAL A 166 -3.70 11.54 37.16
N ALA A 167 -4.05 12.78 36.82
CA ALA A 167 -3.54 13.95 37.53
C ALA A 167 -4.28 14.15 38.87
N ASP A 168 -3.95 13.33 39.87
CA ASP A 168 -4.24 13.68 41.26
C ASP A 168 -3.43 14.93 41.63
N PRO A 169 -4.06 16.02 42.13
CA PRO A 169 -3.35 17.23 42.56
C PRO A 169 -2.47 17.02 43.81
N GLU A 170 -2.44 15.82 44.38
CA GLU A 170 -1.89 15.56 45.71
C GLU A 170 -0.35 15.38 45.72
N TRP A 171 0.31 15.49 44.56
CA TRP A 171 1.78 15.46 44.44
C TRP A 171 2.43 16.84 44.30
N ASP A 172 1.82 17.89 44.85
CA ASP A 172 2.57 19.10 45.19
C ASP A 172 3.62 18.72 46.25
N LEU A 173 4.89 18.72 45.83
CA LEU A 173 6.05 18.50 46.70
C LEU A 173 5.92 19.37 47.95
N PRO A 174 6.22 18.85 49.16
CA PRO A 174 6.23 19.69 50.35
C PRO A 174 7.15 20.88 50.11
N THR A 175 6.59 22.08 50.16
CA THR A 175 7.34 23.32 50.05
C THR A 175 8.51 23.26 51.02
N LYS A 176 9.71 23.51 50.47
CA LYS A 176 11.00 23.69 51.16
C LYS A 176 10.80 24.06 52.65
N PRO A 177 11.38 23.32 53.61
CA PRO A 177 11.19 23.65 55.02
C PRO A 177 11.61 25.11 55.23
N GLU A 178 10.73 25.89 55.84
CA GLU A 178 11.04 27.24 56.31
C GLU A 178 12.37 27.17 57.05
N GLN A 179 13.35 27.93 56.55
CA GLN A 179 14.56 28.17 57.31
C GLN A 179 14.13 28.94 58.55
N HIS A 180 13.90 28.24 59.65
CA HIS A 180 13.84 28.85 60.96
C HIS A 180 15.11 29.67 61.11
N ALA A 181 14.96 31.00 61.05
CA ALA A 181 16.04 31.93 61.25
C ALA A 181 16.71 31.58 62.57
N VAL A 182 18.00 31.25 62.50
CA VAL A 182 18.84 31.16 63.70
C VAL A 182 18.71 32.50 64.42
N PRO A 183 18.30 32.55 65.70
CA PRO A 183 18.23 33.81 66.41
C PRO A 183 19.64 34.40 66.45
N VAL A 184 19.80 35.58 65.85
CA VAL A 184 21.02 36.38 65.95
C VAL A 184 21.19 36.73 67.42
N VAL A 185 22.13 36.05 68.09
CA VAL A 185 22.56 36.42 69.44
C VAL A 185 23.24 37.78 69.31
N GLN A 186 22.58 38.83 69.81
CA GLN A 186 23.19 40.15 69.91
C GLN A 186 24.31 40.09 70.96
N PRO A 187 25.51 40.62 70.69
CA PRO A 187 26.54 40.71 71.72
C PRO A 187 26.06 41.67 72.84
N GLU A 188 26.13 41.18 74.07
CA GLU A 188 25.81 41.92 75.29
C GLU A 188 26.70 43.18 75.40
N PRO A 189 26.15 44.37 75.72
CA PRO A 189 26.95 45.58 75.80
C PRO A 189 27.95 45.47 76.95
N GLN A 190 29.23 45.63 76.62
CA GLN A 190 30.29 45.74 77.62
C GLN A 190 30.07 47.02 78.42
N ASN A 191 29.74 46.88 79.71
CA ASN A 191 29.72 47.99 80.63
C ASN A 191 31.14 48.52 80.80
N GLU A 192 31.42 49.69 80.21
CA GLU A 192 32.61 50.46 80.50
C GLU A 192 32.57 50.89 81.97
N VAL A 193 33.58 50.45 82.73
CA VAL A 193 33.82 50.87 84.11
C VAL A 193 34.38 52.29 84.08
N PRO A 194 33.73 53.30 84.67
CA PRO A 194 34.37 54.60 84.85
C PRO A 194 35.45 54.49 85.93
N THR A 195 36.66 54.85 85.54
CA THR A 195 37.81 55.07 86.41
C THR A 195 37.61 56.36 87.18
N ASN A 196 37.61 56.30 88.52
CA ASN A 196 38.00 57.40 89.39
C ASN A 196 38.48 56.85 90.74
#